data_AF-A0A2D7IDG1-F1
#
_entry.id   AF-A0A2D7IDG1-F1
#
_cell.length_a   1.000
_cell.length_b   1.000
_cell.length_c   1.000
_cell.angle_alpha   90.00
_cell.angle_beta   90.00
_cell.angle_gamma   90.00
#
_symmetry.space_group_name_H-M   'P 1'
#
loop_
_entity.id
_entity.type
_entity.pdbx_description
1 polymer ?
#
loop_
_entity_poly.entity_id
_entity_poly.type
_entity_poly.pdbx_seq_one_letter_code
_entity_poly.pdbx_strand_id
1 'polypeptide(L)' 'MTLRELQKESARVLATIDSTSVGLSKFNKLAHHNSLNWYKAVIQSYIDRYGDLPSKVGPGKDVKLINV' A
#
# COMPACT_ATOMS: atom_id res chain seq x y z
N MET A 1 -6.38 -5.49 10.86
CA MET A 1 -6.10 -6.15 9.57
C MET A 1 -5.17 -7.33 9.80
N THR A 2 -5.44 -8.46 9.15
CA THR A 2 -4.54 -9.62 9.05
C THR A 2 -3.37 -9.32 8.11
N LEU A 3 -2.33 -10.16 8.12
CA LEU A 3 -1.20 -10.03 7.18
C LEU A 3 -1.68 -10.09 5.72
N ARG A 4 -2.62 -10.98 5.41
CA ARG A 4 -3.14 -11.12 4.04
C ARG A 4 -3.91 -9.88 3.60
N GLU A 5 -4.67 -9.25 4.49
CA GLU A 5 -5.34 -7.98 4.21
C GLU A 5 -4.33 -6.86 3.97
N LEU A 6 -3.29 -6.76 4.81
CA LEU A 6 -2.23 -5.75 4.63
C LEU A 6 -1.54 -5.90 3.27
N GLN A 7 -1.23 -7.14 2.86
CA GLN A 7 -0.64 -7.41 1.56
C GLN A 7 -1.55 -7.01 0.41
N LYS A 8 -2.85 -7.36 0.49
CA LYS A 8 -3.84 -7.02 -0.55
C LYS A 8 -4.02 -5.51 -0.69
N GLU A 9 -4.19 -4.80 0.42
CA GLU A 9 -4.33 -3.33 0.39
C GLU A 9 -3.03 -2.68 -0.10
N SER A 10 -1.86 -3.14 0.34
CA SER A 10 -0.57 -2.63 -0.16
C SER A 10 -0.41 -2.87 -1.65
N ALA A 11 -0.80 -4.04 -2.17
CA ALA A 11 -0.77 -4.33 -3.60
C ALA A 11 -1.64 -3.36 -4.42
N ARG A 12 -2.83 -3.00 -3.90
CA ARG A 12 -3.67 -1.97 -4.50
C ARG A 12 -2.99 -0.60 -4.51
N VAL A 13 -2.36 -0.20 -3.41
CA VAL A 13 -1.62 1.07 -3.36
C VAL A 13 -0.51 1.09 -4.39
N LEU A 14 0.31 0.03 -4.46
CA LEU A 14 1.47 -0.06 -5.35
C LEU A 14 1.09 0.03 -6.84
N ALA A 15 -0.13 -0.39 -7.20
CA ALA A 15 -0.65 -0.23 -8.56
C ALA A 15 -1.07 1.21 -8.92
N THR A 16 -1.07 2.13 -7.94
CA THR A 16 -1.58 3.51 -8.10
C THR A 16 -0.56 4.59 -7.79
N ILE A 17 0.65 4.21 -7.40
CA ILE A 17 1.75 5.12 -7.05
C ILE A 17 2.98 4.82 -7.89
N ASP A 18 3.97 5.73 -7.85
CA ASP A 18 5.31 5.43 -8.34
C ASP A 18 5.95 4.33 -7.48
N SER A 19 5.96 3.13 -8.03
CA SER A 19 6.54 1.93 -7.43
C SER A 19 7.99 1.67 -7.89
N THR A 20 8.67 2.68 -8.43
CA THR A 20 10.12 2.61 -8.67
C THR A 20 10.91 2.65 -7.35
N SER A 21 12.21 2.34 -7.40
CA SER A 21 13.09 2.39 -6.23
C SER A 21 13.08 3.75 -5.52
N VAL A 22 12.99 4.84 -6.28
CA VAL A 22 12.92 6.20 -5.75
C VAL A 22 11.61 6.41 -5.00
N GLY A 23 10.48 6.08 -5.62
CA GLY A 23 9.14 6.22 -5.03
C GLY A 23 8.95 5.39 -3.75
N LEU A 24 9.57 4.19 -3.69
CA LEU A 24 9.46 3.29 -2.55
C LEU A 24 10.46 3.56 -1.42
N SER A 25 11.55 4.28 -1.68
CA SER A 25 12.63 4.53 -0.71
C SER A 25 12.14 5.17 0.60
N LYS A 26 11.09 6.01 0.54
CA LYS A 26 10.48 6.67 1.71
C LYS A 26 9.83 5.68 2.69
N PHE A 27 9.26 4.58 2.20
CA PHE A 27 8.62 3.56 3.04
C PHE A 27 9.66 2.68 3.73
N ASN A 28 10.78 2.41 3.06
CA ASN A 28 11.89 1.64 3.63
C ASN A 28 12.46 2.31 4.89
N LYS A 29 12.55 3.65 4.90
CA LYS A 29 13.01 4.44 6.05
C LYS A 29 12.08 4.31 7.27
N LEU A 30 10.77 4.14 7.03
CA LEU A 30 9.76 4.01 8.09
C LEU A 30 9.63 2.57 8.62
N ALA A 31 10.03 1.59 7.81
CA ALA A 31 9.78 0.19 8.10
C ALA A 31 10.78 -0.45 9.08
N HIS A 32 11.99 0.10 9.25
CA HIS A 32 13.05 -0.46 10.11
C HIS A 32 13.23 -1.99 9.94
N HIS A 33 13.29 -2.47 8.69
CA HIS A 33 13.39 -3.91 8.33
C HIS A 33 12.19 -4.79 8.74
N ASN A 34 11.04 -4.19 9.07
CA ASN A 34 9.82 -4.91 9.39
C ASN A 34 8.77 -4.74 8.27
N SER A 35 8.47 -5.84 7.57
CA SER A 35 7.51 -5.83 6.47
C SER A 35 6.09 -5.44 6.89
N LEU A 36 5.67 -5.71 8.13
CA LEU A 36 4.35 -5.26 8.61
C LEU A 36 4.30 -3.74 8.74
N ASN A 37 5.38 -3.11 9.24
CA ASN A 37 5.48 -1.66 9.30
C ASN A 37 5.55 -1.06 7.90
N TRP A 38 6.22 -1.75 6.97
CA TRP A 38 6.26 -1.34 5.57
C TRP A 38 4.87 -1.32 4.94
N TYR A 39 4.07 -2.40 5.07
CA TYR A 39 2.70 -2.44 4.55
C TYR A 39 1.83 -1.33 5.16
N LYS A 40 1.93 -1.11 6.47
CA LYS A 40 1.20 -0.03 7.15
C LYS A 40 1.60 1.34 6.62
N ALA A 41 2.88 1.62 6.41
CA ALA A 41 3.36 2.90 5.89
C ALA A 41 2.84 3.16 4.46
N VAL A 42 2.84 2.12 3.61
CA VAL A 42 2.30 2.21 2.24
C VAL A 42 0.80 2.51 2.28
N ILE A 43 0.03 1.75 3.05
CA ILE A 43 -1.42 1.95 3.20
C ILE A 43 -1.72 3.33 3.79
N GLN A 44 -1.01 3.74 4.84
CA GLN A 44 -1.21 5.03 5.47
C GLN A 44 -1.02 6.18 4.47
N SER A 45 0.01 6.11 3.61
CA SER A 45 0.22 7.15 2.59
C SER A 45 -0.92 7.26 1.57
N TYR A 46 -1.65 6.17 1.36
CA TYR A 46 -2.85 6.15 0.53
C TYR A 46 -4.03 6.79 1.27
N ILE A 47 -4.25 6.40 2.53
CA ILE A 47 -5.29 6.97 3.39
C ILE A 47 -5.09 8.48 3.55
N ASP A 48 -3.86 8.93 3.80
CA ASP A 48 -3.54 10.36 3.95
C ASP A 48 -3.89 11.17 2.69
N ARG A 49 -3.85 10.53 1.52
CA ARG A 49 -4.17 11.16 0.23
C ARG A 49 -5.65 11.08 -0.15
N TYR A 50 -6.32 9.97 0.15
CA TYR A 50 -7.66 9.66 -0.39
C TYR A 50 -8.75 9.49 0.67
N GLY A 51 -8.39 9.48 1.96
CA GLY A 51 -9.31 9.50 3.11
C GLY A 51 -9.77 8.14 3.66
N ASP A 52 -9.53 7.03 2.96
CA ASP A 52 -9.85 5.67 3.45
C ASP A 52 -8.97 4.62 2.72
N LEU A 53 -9.20 3.34 3.00
CA LEU A 53 -8.48 2.21 2.41
C LEU A 53 -8.61 2.16 0.88
N PRO A 54 -7.56 1.68 0.18
CA PRO A 54 -7.58 1.58 -1.28
C PRO A 54 -8.66 0.63 -1.80
N SER A 55 -9.11 -0.35 -1.02
CA SER A 55 -10.29 -1.17 -1.39
C SER A 55 -11.62 -0.40 -1.44
N LYS A 56 -11.71 0.79 -0.83
CA LYS A 56 -12.96 1.55 -0.70
C LYS A 56 -13.00 2.81 -1.54
N VAL A 57 -11.89 3.55 -1.62
CA VAL A 57 -11.84 4.88 -2.22
C VAL A 57 -10.66 5.06 -3.16
N GLY A 58 -10.70 6.12 -3.96
CA GLY A 58 -9.63 6.49 -4.88
C GLY A 58 -9.39 5.46 -6.00
N PRO A 59 -8.29 5.57 -6.74
CA PRO A 59 -7.96 4.66 -7.86
C PRO A 59 -7.69 3.21 -7.43
N GLY A 60 -7.45 2.94 -6.14
CA GLY A 60 -7.13 1.60 -5.63
C GLY A 60 -8.33 0.65 -5.64
N LYS A 61 -9.54 1.22 -5.65
CA LYS A 61 -10.80 0.46 -5.61
C LYS A 61 -10.99 -0.32 -6.91
N ASP A 62 -10.50 0.25 -8.01
CA ASP A 62 -10.64 -0.28 -9.37
C ASP A 62 -9.53 -1.29 -9.72
N VAL A 63 -8.52 -1.45 -8.85
CA VAL A 63 -7.44 -2.43 -9.02
C VAL A 63 -7.98 -3.85 -8.85
N LYS A 64 -7.78 -4.70 -9.85
CA LYS A 64 -8.10 -6.13 -9.77
C LYS A 64 -6.84 -6.92 -9.43
N LEU A 65 -6.83 -7.54 -8.25
CA LEU A 65 -5.75 -8.45 -7.86
C LEU A 65 -5.94 -9.78 -8.58
N ILE A 66 -4.90 -10.26 -9.26
CA ILE A 66 -4.87 -11.59 -9.84
C ILE A 66 -4.45 -12.55 -8.71
N ASN A 67 -5.27 -13.57 -8.43
CA ASN A 67 -4.88 -14.63 -7.50
C ASN A 67 -3.89 -15.56 -8.22
N VAL A 68 -2.70 -15.70 -7.64
CA VAL A 68 -1.74 -16.76 -7.95
C VAL A 68 -1.79 -17.78 -6.83
#